data_AF-A0A268RLZ5-F1
#
_entry.id   AF-A0A268RLZ5-F1
#
_cell.length_a   1.000
_cell.length_b   1.000
_cell.length_c   1.000
_cell.angle_alpha   90.00
_cell.angle_beta   90.00
_cell.angle_gamma   90.00
#
_symmetry.space_group_name_H-M   'P 1'
#
loop_
_entity.id
_entity.type
_entity.pdbx_description
1 polymer ?
#
loop_
_entity_poly.entity_id
_entity_poly.type
_entity_poly.pdbx_seq_one_letter_code
_entity_poly.pdbx_strand_id
1 'polypeptide(L)'
;NVDKGEIQLEKMEDTVHFEVEQFNKRVITEPFNRAILTKLTEFIDPTGKEKTIIFAATDQHADLVVRLLKEAFQAYGDEVEDDAIMKITGSIYKPSEAIKRFKNELLPNIVVTVDLLTTGIDVPAITNIVFLRRVQSRIL
;
A
#
# COMPACT_ATOMS: atom_id res chain seq x y z
N ASN A 1 28.50 -40.29 -23.98
CA ASN A 1 27.63 -39.42 -24.79
C ASN A 1 26.84 -38.55 -23.82
N VAL A 2 27.09 -37.25 -23.89
CA VAL A 2 26.60 -36.24 -22.96
C VAL A 2 25.20 -35.78 -23.40
N ASP A 3 24.41 -35.37 -22.41
CA ASP A 3 23.45 -34.26 -22.48
C ASP A 3 22.07 -34.46 -23.12
N LYS A 4 21.03 -34.41 -22.29
CA LYS A 4 20.24 -33.19 -22.09
C LYS A 4 19.09 -33.47 -21.11
N GLY A 5 19.24 -32.96 -19.89
CA GLY A 5 18.08 -32.70 -19.05
C GLY A 5 17.28 -31.57 -19.69
N GLU A 6 16.09 -31.87 -20.20
CA GLU A 6 15.13 -30.83 -20.58
C GLU A 6 14.65 -30.13 -19.32
N ILE A 7 15.24 -28.97 -19.11
CA ILE A 7 14.86 -28.02 -18.08
C ILE A 7 13.47 -27.47 -18.43
N GLN A 8 12.46 -27.85 -17.64
CA GLN A 8 11.17 -27.15 -17.58
C GLN A 8 11.35 -25.84 -16.80
N LEU A 9 11.97 -24.81 -17.40
CA LEU A 9 12.09 -23.49 -16.77
C LEU A 9 11.11 -22.45 -17.33
N GLU A 10 10.52 -22.64 -18.52
CA GLU A 10 9.79 -21.56 -19.20
C GLU A 10 8.30 -21.42 -18.85
N LYS A 11 7.63 -22.44 -18.30
CA LYS A 11 6.17 -22.35 -18.04
C LYS A 11 5.79 -21.69 -16.71
N MET A 12 6.73 -21.56 -15.78
CA MET A 12 6.41 -21.07 -14.43
C MET A 12 6.42 -19.55 -14.35
N GLU A 13 7.40 -18.87 -14.96
CA GLU A 13 7.52 -17.41 -14.90
C GLU A 13 6.32 -16.72 -15.55
N ASP A 14 5.97 -17.09 -16.79
CA ASP A 14 4.89 -16.46 -17.54
C ASP A 14 3.50 -16.64 -16.89
N THR A 15 3.23 -17.84 -16.34
CA THR A 15 1.95 -18.12 -15.66
C THR A 15 1.81 -17.30 -14.38
N VAL A 16 2.89 -17.19 -13.59
CA VAL A 16 2.89 -16.39 -12.35
C VAL A 16 2.72 -14.90 -12.67
N HIS A 17 3.39 -14.38 -13.71
CA HIS A 17 3.22 -13.00 -14.16
C HIS A 17 1.78 -12.69 -14.59
N PHE A 18 1.17 -13.55 -15.38
CA PHE A 18 -0.21 -13.38 -15.85
C PHE A 18 -1.24 -13.38 -14.70
N GLU A 19 -1.10 -14.28 -13.72
CA GLU A 19 -1.97 -14.29 -12.54
C GLU A 19 -1.82 -13.04 -11.67
N VAL A 20 -0.62 -12.47 -11.60
CA VAL A 20 -0.33 -11.25 -10.82
C VAL A 20 -1.02 -10.04 -11.46
N GLU A 21 -0.95 -9.91 -12.78
CA GLU A 21 -1.65 -8.84 -13.51
C GLU A 21 -3.17 -8.96 -13.37
N GLN A 22 -3.74 -10.17 -13.47
CA GLN A 22 -5.18 -10.38 -13.30
C GLN A 22 -5.65 -10.08 -11.88
N PHE A 23 -4.85 -10.44 -10.86
CA PHE A 23 -5.18 -10.13 -9.47
C PHE A 23 -5.13 -8.62 -9.21
N ASN A 24 -4.12 -7.91 -9.72
CA ASN A 24 -4.06 -6.45 -9.63
C ASN A 24 -5.30 -5.81 -10.27
N LYS A 25 -5.75 -6.28 -11.44
CA LYS A 25 -6.99 -5.80 -12.07
C LYS A 25 -8.25 -6.01 -11.19
N ARG A 26 -8.33 -7.09 -10.41
CA ARG A 26 -9.45 -7.35 -9.47
C ARG A 26 -9.38 -6.51 -8.19
N VAL A 27 -8.19 -6.37 -7.61
CA VAL A 27 -7.96 -5.62 -6.35
C VAL A 27 -8.12 -4.12 -6.51
N ILE A 28 -7.94 -3.58 -7.71
CA ILE A 28 -8.07 -2.13 -7.98
C ILE A 28 -9.55 -1.70 -8.11
N THR A 29 -10.52 -2.62 -8.07
CA THR A 29 -11.93 -2.24 -8.18
C THR A 29 -12.38 -1.41 -6.97
N GLU A 30 -13.09 -0.32 -7.24
CA GLU A 30 -13.59 0.57 -6.18
C GLU A 30 -14.48 -0.16 -5.15
N PRO A 31 -15.42 -1.05 -5.53
CA PRO A 31 -16.25 -1.77 -4.55
C PRO A 31 -15.43 -2.63 -3.57
N PHE A 32 -14.38 -3.29 -4.06
CA PHE A 32 -13.50 -4.09 -3.22
C PHE A 32 -12.74 -3.19 -2.23
N ASN A 33 -12.11 -2.12 -2.73
CA ASN A 33 -11.39 -1.18 -1.89
C ASN A 33 -12.31 -0.53 -0.86
N ARG A 34 -13.53 -0.14 -1.24
CA ARG A 34 -14.51 0.43 -0.31
C ARG A 34 -14.80 -0.53 0.84
N ALA A 35 -15.08 -1.80 0.55
CA ALA A 35 -15.35 -2.80 1.60
C ALA A 35 -14.16 -2.96 2.57
N ILE A 36 -12.93 -3.01 2.05
CA ILE A 36 -11.73 -3.14 2.89
C ILE A 36 -11.48 -1.87 3.70
N LEU A 37 -11.53 -0.69 3.08
CA LEU A 37 -11.22 0.58 3.73
C LEU A 37 -12.26 0.94 4.80
N THR A 38 -13.54 0.64 4.57
CA THR A 38 -14.57 0.74 5.62
C THR A 38 -14.27 -0.17 6.80
N LYS A 39 -13.73 -1.38 6.58
CA LYS A 39 -13.35 -2.24 7.69
C LYS A 39 -12.10 -1.74 8.42
N LEU A 40 -11.17 -1.12 7.71
CA LEU A 40 -9.94 -0.57 8.30
C LEU A 40 -10.20 0.59 9.28
N THR A 41 -11.29 1.35 9.13
CA THR A 41 -11.61 2.43 10.08
C THR A 41 -11.86 1.92 11.49
N GLU A 42 -12.21 0.65 11.67
CA GLU A 42 -12.35 0.03 13.00
C GLU A 42 -11.00 -0.28 13.66
N PHE A 43 -9.89 -0.26 12.92
CA PHE A 43 -8.55 -0.65 13.40
C PHE A 43 -7.54 0.49 13.41
N ILE A 44 -7.85 1.60 12.73
CA ILE A 44 -6.94 2.73 12.57
C ILE A 44 -7.60 3.96 13.17
N ASP A 45 -6.92 4.62 14.10
CA ASP A 45 -7.32 5.93 14.62
C ASP A 45 -6.64 7.05 13.81
N PRO A 46 -7.39 7.84 13.02
CA PRO A 46 -6.83 8.92 12.21
C PRO A 46 -6.33 10.11 13.03
N THR A 47 -6.61 10.15 14.34
CA THR A 47 -6.11 11.17 15.30
C THR A 47 -5.03 10.64 16.24
N GLY A 48 -4.76 9.33 16.16
CA GLY A 48 -3.85 8.62 17.04
C GLY A 48 -2.38 8.83 16.71
N LYS A 49 -1.51 8.39 17.64
CA LYS A 49 -0.04 8.43 17.49
C LYS A 49 0.51 7.27 16.65
N GLU A 50 -0.29 6.24 16.47
CA GLU A 50 0.06 5.05 15.71
C GLU A 50 0.18 5.37 14.22
N LYS A 51 1.22 4.83 13.57
CA LYS A 51 1.44 5.05 12.15
C LYS A 51 0.99 3.84 11.34
N THR A 52 0.28 4.11 10.25
CA THR A 52 -0.16 3.09 9.29
C THR A 52 0.46 3.35 7.93
N ILE A 53 0.97 2.28 7.29
CA ILE A 53 1.36 2.32 5.89
C ILE A 53 0.47 1.38 5.08
N ILE A 54 -0.06 1.90 3.97
CA ILE A 54 -0.87 1.17 3.01
C ILE A 54 -0.12 1.09 1.68
N PHE A 55 0.16 -0.14 1.23
CA PHE A 55 0.80 -0.43 -0.05
C PHE A 55 -0.24 -0.60 -1.16
N ALA A 56 -0.33 0.38 -2.04
CA ALA A 56 -1.13 0.35 -3.25
C ALA A 56 -0.35 -0.25 -4.44
N ALA A 57 -1.10 -0.72 -5.43
CA ALA A 57 -0.54 -1.36 -6.62
C ALA A 57 0.11 -0.36 -7.61
N THR A 58 -0.43 0.84 -7.72
CA THR A 58 0.01 1.90 -8.65
C THR A 58 -0.20 3.27 -8.01
N ASP A 59 0.38 4.33 -8.60
CA ASP A 59 0.17 5.71 -8.12
C ASP A 59 -1.30 6.12 -8.18
N GLN A 60 -2.01 5.77 -9.27
CA GLN A 60 -3.44 6.01 -9.40
C GLN A 60 -4.27 5.21 -8.39
N HIS A 61 -3.85 3.98 -8.07
CA HIS A 61 -4.49 3.21 -7.01
C HIS A 61 -4.29 3.87 -5.65
N ALA A 62 -3.11 4.46 -5.39
CA ALA A 62 -2.87 5.21 -4.16
C ALA A 62 -3.82 6.42 -4.04
N ASP A 63 -4.06 7.16 -5.13
CA ASP A 63 -5.04 8.26 -5.14
C ASP A 63 -6.47 7.77 -4.82
N LEU A 64 -6.88 6.64 -5.42
CA LEU A 64 -8.17 6.02 -5.14
C LEU A 64 -8.29 5.65 -3.65
N VAL A 65 -7.28 5.00 -3.08
CA VAL A 65 -7.25 4.58 -1.67
C VAL A 65 -7.33 5.78 -0.73
N VAL A 66 -6.56 6.85 -0.98
CA VAL A 66 -6.61 8.07 -0.16
C VAL A 66 -8.03 8.65 -0.16
N ARG A 67 -8.65 8.80 -1.33
CA ARG A 67 -10.01 9.32 -1.45
C ARG A 67 -11.02 8.45 -0.69
N LEU A 68 -11.02 7.14 -0.96
CA LEU A 68 -11.98 6.21 -0.36
C LEU A 68 -11.79 6.07 1.15
N LEU A 69 -10.57 6.16 1.66
CA LEU A 69 -10.30 6.07 3.09
C LEU A 69 -10.79 7.34 3.81
N LYS A 70 -10.60 8.52 3.23
CA LYS A 70 -11.21 9.76 3.73
C LYS A 70 -12.74 9.65 3.78
N GLU A 71 -13.37 9.18 2.71
CA GLU A 71 -14.82 8.92 2.66
C GLU A 71 -15.27 7.92 3.75
N ALA A 72 -14.48 6.87 3.98
CA ALA A 72 -14.80 5.83 4.95
C ALA A 72 -14.79 6.36 6.39
N PHE A 73 -13.77 7.13 6.77
CA PHE A 73 -13.71 7.73 8.11
C PHE A 73 -14.81 8.78 8.32
N GLN A 74 -15.08 9.61 7.31
CA GLN A 74 -16.22 10.55 7.38
C GLN A 74 -17.54 9.81 7.60
N ALA A 75 -17.75 8.67 6.95
CA ALA A 75 -18.93 7.84 7.14
C ALA A 75 -18.95 7.13 8.51
N TYR A 76 -17.78 6.82 9.07
CA TYR A 76 -17.64 6.22 10.41
C TYR A 76 -17.90 7.23 11.53
N GLY A 77 -17.79 8.54 11.24
CA GLY A 77 -18.06 9.63 12.17
C GLY A 77 -16.80 10.27 12.77
N ASP A 78 -15.62 9.95 12.26
CA ASP A 78 -14.36 10.54 12.70
C ASP A 78 -14.07 11.85 11.96
N GLU A 79 -13.66 12.88 12.69
CA GLU A 79 -13.08 14.09 12.10
C GLU A 79 -11.66 13.79 11.63
N VAL A 80 -11.50 13.59 10.32
CA VAL A 80 -10.19 13.41 9.70
C VAL A 80 -9.64 14.76 9.30
N GLU A 81 -8.56 15.19 9.97
CA GLU A 81 -7.76 16.32 9.51
C GLU A 81 -7.28 16.07 8.08
N ASP A 82 -7.29 17.10 7.25
CA ASP A 82 -7.13 16.93 5.81
C ASP A 82 -5.75 16.36 5.42
N ASP A 83 -4.77 16.48 6.33
CA ASP A 83 -3.41 15.98 6.22
C ASP A 83 -3.13 14.70 7.03
N ALA A 84 -4.12 14.08 7.67
CA ALA A 84 -3.95 12.81 8.39
C ALA A 84 -3.61 11.65 7.45
N ILE A 85 -4.19 11.66 6.25
CA ILE A 85 -3.97 10.66 5.19
C ILE A 85 -3.21 11.29 4.03
N MET A 86 -2.01 10.79 3.75
CA MET A 86 -1.13 11.34 2.71
C MET A 86 -0.62 10.27 1.73
N LYS A 87 -0.64 10.59 0.43
CA LYS A 87 0.08 9.80 -0.59
C LYS A 87 1.56 10.16 -0.58
N ILE A 88 2.44 9.16 -0.47
CA ILE A 88 3.88 9.31 -0.64
C ILE A 88 4.36 8.28 -1.66
N THR A 89 4.66 8.73 -2.87
CA THR A 89 5.15 7.90 -3.98
C THR A 89 6.41 8.52 -4.58
N GLY A 90 7.08 7.79 -5.49
CA GLY A 90 8.31 8.27 -6.13
C GLY A 90 8.14 9.55 -6.98
N SER A 91 6.91 9.94 -7.31
CA SER A 91 6.59 11.13 -8.10
C SER A 91 6.47 12.41 -7.27
N ILE A 92 6.51 12.33 -5.93
CA ILE A 92 6.40 13.51 -5.07
C ILE A 92 7.65 14.39 -5.16
N TYR A 93 7.50 15.71 -5.16
CA TYR A 93 8.59 16.68 -5.31
C TYR A 93 9.68 16.56 -4.23
N LYS A 94 9.36 16.03 -3.03
CA LYS A 94 10.29 15.87 -1.90
C LYS A 94 10.00 14.64 -1.01
N PRO A 95 10.33 13.43 -1.46
CA PRO A 95 10.00 12.19 -0.74
C PRO A 95 10.67 12.14 0.64
N SER A 96 11.93 12.55 0.74
CA SER A 96 12.67 12.52 2.01
C SER A 96 12.08 13.46 3.08
N GLU A 97 11.52 14.60 2.66
CA GLU A 97 10.86 15.53 3.59
C GLU A 97 9.53 14.95 4.07
N ALA A 98 8.73 14.38 3.15
CA ALA A 98 7.47 13.72 3.49
C ALA A 98 7.68 12.52 4.43
N ILE A 99 8.72 11.70 4.20
CA ILE A 99 9.08 10.57 5.07
C ILE A 99 9.53 11.08 6.46
N LYS A 100 10.34 12.15 6.51
CA LYS A 100 10.74 12.76 7.79
C LYS A 100 9.53 13.30 8.56
N ARG A 101 8.59 13.94 7.87
CA ARG A 101 7.34 14.41 8.47
C ARG A 101 6.54 13.23 9.03
N PHE A 102 6.34 12.19 8.22
CA PHE A 102 5.66 10.97 8.65
C PHE A 102 6.32 10.30 9.87
N LYS A 103 7.66 10.35 9.95
CA LYS A 103 8.44 9.81 11.07
C LYS A 103 8.26 10.60 12.38
N ASN A 104 8.33 11.93 12.29
CA ASN A 104 8.55 12.78 13.46
C ASN A 104 7.29 13.53 13.93
N GLU A 105 6.35 13.82 13.03
CA GLU A 105 5.14 14.58 13.35
C GLU A 105 3.97 13.65 13.69
N LEU A 106 2.93 14.19 14.33
CA LEU A 106 1.68 13.44 14.55
C LEU A 106 1.00 13.11 13.21
N LEU A 107 0.89 14.10 12.31
CA LEU A 107 0.26 13.96 11.00
C LEU A 107 1.28 14.18 9.84
N PRO A 108 1.19 13.39 8.75
CA PRO A 108 0.23 12.31 8.52
C PRO A 108 0.52 11.11 9.43
N ASN A 109 -0.51 10.44 9.92
CA ASN A 109 -0.37 9.15 10.61
C ASN A 109 -0.74 7.97 9.71
N ILE A 110 -1.38 8.22 8.57
CA ILE A 110 -1.68 7.21 7.55
C ILE A 110 -1.00 7.62 6.25
N VAL A 111 -0.13 6.75 5.74
CA VAL A 111 0.54 6.96 4.45
C VAL A 111 0.15 5.88 3.46
N VAL A 112 -0.24 6.31 2.26
CA VAL A 112 -0.48 5.42 1.12
C VAL A 112 0.69 5.53 0.15
N THR A 113 1.27 4.40 -0.24
CA THR A 113 2.49 4.35 -1.04
C THR A 113 2.49 3.19 -2.02
N VAL A 114 3.38 3.24 -3.02
CA VAL A 114 3.69 2.09 -3.87
C VAL A 114 4.94 1.38 -3.33
N ASP A 115 6.05 2.10 -3.13
CA ASP A 115 7.37 1.48 -2.93
C ASP A 115 8.22 2.03 -1.79
N LEU A 116 7.64 2.69 -0.77
CA LEU A 116 8.44 3.22 0.34
C LEU A 116 9.36 2.18 1.02
N LEU A 117 9.03 0.88 1.07
CA LEU A 117 9.91 -0.13 1.67
C LEU A 117 11.28 -0.26 0.98
N THR A 118 11.37 0.11 -0.30
CA THR A 118 12.61 0.01 -1.08
C THR A 118 13.63 1.08 -0.73
N THR A 119 13.22 2.15 -0.03
CA THR A 119 14.08 3.29 0.29
C THR A 119 14.69 3.22 1.69
N GLY A 120 14.45 2.15 2.45
CA GLY A 120 15.01 1.97 3.80
C GLY A 120 14.39 2.92 4.82
N ILE A 121 13.05 3.06 4.82
CA ILE A 121 12.37 3.88 5.82
C ILE A 121 12.57 3.27 7.22
N ASP A 122 12.83 4.13 8.20
CA ASP A 122 12.88 3.77 9.60
C ASP A 122 11.89 4.67 10.35
N VAL A 123 10.72 4.12 10.67
CA VAL A 123 9.66 4.81 11.42
C VAL A 123 9.17 3.86 12.54
N PRO A 124 9.73 3.97 13.75
CA PRO A 124 9.41 3.05 14.86
C PRO A 124 7.94 3.07 15.30
N ALA A 125 7.22 4.15 15.02
CA ALA A 125 5.82 4.32 15.37
C ALA A 125 4.85 3.57 14.44
N ILE A 126 5.34 2.88 13.40
CA ILE A 126 4.50 2.04 12.54
C ILE A 126 4.01 0.84 13.35
N THR A 127 2.70 0.79 13.57
CA THR A 127 2.02 -0.35 14.18
C THR A 127 1.24 -1.16 13.14
N ASN A 128 0.85 -0.54 12.03
CA ASN A 128 0.00 -1.15 11.01
C ASN A 128 0.66 -1.14 9.62
N ILE A 129 0.70 -2.30 8.97
CA ILE A 129 1.16 -2.48 7.58
C ILE A 129 0.06 -3.18 6.79
N VAL A 130 -0.49 -2.49 5.80
CA VAL A 130 -1.60 -2.96 4.98
C VAL A 130 -1.14 -3.13 3.53
N PHE A 131 -1.42 -4.29 2.93
CA PHE A 131 -1.13 -4.55 1.53
C PHE A 131 -2.43 -4.59 0.71
N LEU A 132 -2.67 -3.53 -0.08
CA LEU A 132 -3.71 -3.46 -1.11
C LEU A 132 -3.10 -3.75 -2.49
N ARG A 133 -2.18 -4.71 -2.52
CA ARG A 133 -1.52 -5.23 -3.72
C ARG A 133 -1.12 -6.67 -3.49
N ARG A 134 -0.88 -7.43 -4.56
CA ARG A 134 -0.30 -8.77 -4.43
C ARG A 134 1.12 -8.66 -3.89
N VAL A 135 1.42 -9.39 -2.81
CA VAL A 135 2.79 -9.55 -2.31
C VAL A 135 3.35 -10.83 -2.92
N GLN A 136 4.41 -10.72 -3.72
CA GLN A 136 5.14 -11.89 -4.21
C GLN A 136 6.14 -12.31 -3.15
N SER A 137 6.02 -13.54 -2.66
CA SER A 137 7.06 -14.15 -1.83
C SER A 137 8.10 -14.80 -2.73
N ARG A 138 9.38 -14.48 -2.52
CA ARG A 138 10.48 -15.28 -3.09
C ARG A 138 10.68 -16.46 -2.16
N ILE A 139 10.24 -17.64 -2.58
CA ILE A 139 10.70 -18.89 -1.98
C ILE A 139 12.10 -19.11 -2.55
N LEU A 140 13.14 -18.95 -1.71
CA LEU A 140 14.54 -19.23 -2.06
C LEU A 140 14.84 -20.71 -1.83
#